data_AF-A0A955AUU1-F1
#
_entry.id   AF-A0A955AUU1-F1
#
_cell.length_a   1.000
_cell.length_b   1.000
_cell.length_c   1.000
_cell.angle_alpha   90.00
_cell.angle_beta   90.00
_cell.angle_gamma   90.00
#
_symmetry.space_group_name_H-M   'P 1'
#
loop_
_entity.id
_entity.type
_entity.pdbx_description
1 polymer ?
#
loop_
_entity_poly.entity_id
_entity_poly.type
_entity_poly.pdbx_seq_one_letter_code
_entity_poly.pdbx_strand_id
1 'polypeptide(L)'
;MTRLRRGLSLLEVILAIAIFGGSLAVIGELIRLGTRSAMEARELTTAQLYCESKMAEVASGIIPQQPIGLTPIDIQNPVPEWYYTVEIAQTDREGLLGVYVMVIKNPDLATTQPISFSLVRWMKDAALVAQGSSEDLAAMEEAALAESEAAAGSGSANGSSANGGSAAGGNNGG
;
A
#
# COMPACT_ATOMS: atom_id res chain seq x y z
N MET A 1 17.23 73.36 -36.61
CA MET A 1 17.80 73.23 -35.24
C MET A 1 18.16 71.77 -35.00
N THR A 2 19.42 71.39 -35.22
CA THR A 2 19.93 70.03 -35.00
C THR A 2 20.23 69.86 -33.51
N ARG A 3 19.52 68.95 -32.83
CA ARG A 3 19.83 68.60 -31.44
C ARG A 3 21.22 67.97 -31.38
N LEU A 4 22.12 68.51 -30.56
CA LEU A 4 23.37 67.84 -30.20
C LEU A 4 23.02 66.54 -29.46
N ARG A 5 23.42 65.41 -30.03
CA ARG A 5 23.40 64.12 -29.32
C ARG A 5 24.54 64.16 -28.29
N ARG A 6 24.19 64.39 -27.01
CA ARG A 6 25.13 64.22 -25.89
C ARG A 6 25.43 62.72 -25.78
N GLY A 7 26.70 62.33 -25.88
CA GLY A 7 27.13 60.95 -25.59
C GLY A 7 26.90 60.59 -24.12
N LEU A 8 26.95 59.29 -23.80
CA LEU A 8 26.85 58.80 -22.43
C LEU A 8 27.96 59.39 -21.57
N SER A 9 27.62 59.84 -20.36
CA SER A 9 28.61 60.31 -19.39
C SER A 9 29.42 59.14 -18.82
N LEU A 10 30.70 59.36 -18.49
CA LEU A 10 31.55 58.37 -17.82
C LEU A 10 30.91 57.89 -16.51
N LEU A 11 30.29 58.82 -15.75
CA LEU A 11 29.56 58.50 -14.52
C LEU A 11 28.37 57.57 -14.80
N GLU A 12 27.67 57.80 -15.91
CA GLU A 12 26.49 57.02 -16.32
C GLU A 12 26.87 55.59 -16.69
N VAL A 13 27.99 55.40 -17.38
CA VAL A 13 28.52 54.06 -17.70
C VAL A 13 28.96 53.32 -16.44
N ILE A 14 29.67 53.99 -15.52
CA ILE A 14 30.08 53.37 -14.25
C ILE A 14 28.85 52.98 -13.43
N LEU A 15 27.84 53.85 -13.35
CA LEU A 15 26.59 53.57 -12.64
C LEU A 15 25.85 52.38 -13.26
N ALA A 16 25.77 52.31 -14.58
CA ALA A 16 25.14 51.20 -15.29
C ALA A 16 25.86 49.86 -15.00
N ILE A 17 27.20 49.84 -15.04
CA ILE A 17 27.99 48.65 -14.74
C ILE A 17 27.83 48.25 -13.27
N ALA A 18 27.78 49.22 -12.35
CA ALA A 18 27.57 48.94 -10.92
C ALA A 18 26.21 48.29 -10.65
N ILE A 19 25.13 48.83 -11.25
CA ILE A 19 23.78 48.25 -11.12
C ILE A 19 23.71 46.87 -11.78
N PHE A 20 24.35 46.71 -12.95
CA PHE A 20 24.40 45.44 -13.67
C PHE A 20 25.13 44.36 -12.87
N GLY A 21 26.32 44.69 -12.33
CA GLY A 21 27.08 43.77 -11.48
C GLY A 21 26.32 43.37 -10.21
N GLY A 22 25.66 44.33 -9.56
CA GLY A 22 24.80 44.05 -8.40
C GLY A 22 23.64 43.12 -8.75
N SER A 23 22.96 43.37 -9.87
CA SER A 23 21.86 42.51 -10.34
C SER A 23 22.32 41.08 -10.65
N LEU A 24 23.47 40.92 -11.32
CA LEU A 24 24.04 39.60 -11.60
C LEU A 24 24.40 38.83 -10.33
N ALA A 25 24.94 39.51 -9.31
CA ALA A 25 25.26 38.88 -8.03
C ALA A 25 23.99 38.33 -7.35
N VAL A 26 22.90 39.11 -7.33
CA VAL A 26 21.61 38.67 -6.78
C VAL A 26 21.03 37.50 -7.58
N ILE A 27 21.05 37.57 -8.91
CA ILE A 27 20.56 36.48 -9.78
C ILE A 27 21.36 35.20 -9.55
N GLY A 28 22.70 35.30 -9.42
CA GLY A 28 23.55 34.15 -9.14
C GLY A 28 23.15 33.43 -7.86
N GLU A 29 22.83 34.19 -6.81
CA GLU A 29 22.38 33.60 -5.55
C GLU A 29 20.97 32.99 -5.65
N LEU A 30 20.05 33.64 -6.38
CA LEU A 30 18.72 33.07 -6.65
C LEU A 30 18.80 31.74 -7.41
N ILE A 31 19.71 31.61 -8.37
CA ILE A 31 19.93 30.35 -9.09
C ILE A 31 20.40 29.25 -8.14
N ARG A 32 21.38 29.55 -7.26
CA ARG A 32 21.90 28.58 -6.29
C ARG A 32 20.83 28.12 -5.30
N LEU A 33 19.98 29.04 -4.85
CA LEU A 33 18.85 28.69 -4.00
C LEU A 33 17.84 27.83 -4.76
N GLY A 34 17.50 28.22 -5.99
CA GLY A 34 16.56 27.48 -6.83
C GLY A 34 17.00 26.05 -7.12
N THR A 35 18.28 25.82 -7.41
CA THR A 35 18.79 24.47 -7.67
C THR A 35 18.75 23.60 -6.41
N ARG A 36 19.10 24.16 -5.24
CA ARG A 36 19.01 23.45 -3.96
C ARG A 36 17.58 23.05 -3.65
N SER A 37 16.64 23.99 -3.74
CA SER A 37 15.22 23.73 -3.49
C SER A 37 14.63 22.72 -4.49
N ALA A 38 15.04 22.76 -5.75
CA ALA A 38 14.59 21.79 -6.76
C ALA A 38 15.08 20.37 -6.45
N MET A 39 16.34 20.22 -5.99
CA MET A 39 16.87 18.92 -5.57
C MET A 39 16.10 18.38 -4.35
N GLU A 40 15.90 19.20 -3.32
CA GLU A 40 15.16 18.80 -2.11
C GLU A 40 13.71 18.38 -2.45
N ALA A 41 13.02 19.15 -3.30
CA ALA A 41 11.66 18.83 -3.73
C ALA A 41 11.58 17.53 -4.53
N ARG A 42 12.58 17.28 -5.40
CA ARG A 42 12.68 16.04 -6.15
C ARG A 42 12.87 14.85 -5.23
N GLU A 43 13.80 14.94 -4.29
CA GLU A 43 14.09 13.86 -3.35
C GLU A 43 12.90 13.56 -2.43
N LEU A 44 12.19 14.57 -1.95
CA LEU A 44 10.96 14.39 -1.16
C LEU A 44 9.87 13.69 -1.98
N THR A 45 9.66 14.10 -3.24
CA THR A 45 8.69 13.47 -4.12
C THR A 45 9.05 12.00 -4.38
N THR A 46 10.33 11.70 -4.56
CA THR A 46 10.83 10.33 -4.69
C THR A 46 10.56 9.51 -3.43
N ALA A 47 10.84 10.07 -2.24
CA ALA A 47 10.55 9.42 -0.96
C ALA A 47 9.05 9.10 -0.81
N GLN A 48 8.18 10.04 -1.19
CA GLN A 48 6.73 9.86 -1.17
C GLN A 48 6.30 8.72 -2.10
N LEU A 49 6.78 8.71 -3.35
CA LEU A 49 6.43 7.67 -4.32
C LEU A 49 6.86 6.28 -3.83
N TYR A 50 8.05 6.17 -3.24
CA TYR A 50 8.50 4.90 -2.64
C TYR A 50 7.65 4.50 -1.44
N CYS A 51 7.28 5.44 -0.59
CA CYS A 51 6.45 5.18 0.58
C CYS A 51 5.05 4.72 0.17
N GLU A 52 4.46 5.34 -0.86
CA GLU A 52 3.18 4.92 -1.44
C GLU A 52 3.27 3.53 -2.09
N SER A 53 4.36 3.24 -2.82
CA SER A 53 4.61 1.92 -3.40
C SER A 53 4.71 0.84 -2.33
N LYS A 54 5.50 1.08 -1.27
CA LYS A 54 5.63 0.13 -0.16
C LYS A 54 4.36 -0.03 0.64
N MET A 55 3.61 1.05 0.86
CA MET A 55 2.28 0.96 1.47
C MET A 55 1.32 0.13 0.61
N ALA A 56 1.38 0.23 -0.72
CA ALA A 56 0.58 -0.59 -1.62
C ALA A 56 1.00 -2.07 -1.60
N GLU A 57 2.30 -2.37 -1.49
CA GLU A 57 2.81 -3.73 -1.29
C GLU A 57 2.29 -4.34 0.04
N VAL A 58 2.25 -3.56 1.12
CA VAL A 58 1.66 -4.01 2.40
C VAL A 58 0.14 -4.19 2.27
N ALA A 59 -0.55 -3.29 1.57
CA ALA A 59 -2.00 -3.36 1.37
C ALA A 59 -2.46 -4.49 0.46
N SER A 60 -1.63 -4.90 -0.48
CA SER A 60 -1.90 -6.07 -1.33
C SER A 60 -1.50 -7.39 -0.69
N GLY A 61 -0.86 -7.37 0.49
CA GLY A 61 -0.35 -8.56 1.15
C GLY A 61 0.92 -9.14 0.52
N ILE A 62 1.56 -8.42 -0.41
CA ILE A 62 2.89 -8.77 -0.95
C ILE A 62 3.93 -8.70 0.18
N ILE A 63 3.87 -7.64 0.96
CA ILE A 63 4.61 -7.51 2.22
C ILE A 63 3.63 -7.84 3.36
N PRO A 64 3.99 -8.73 4.31
CA PRO A 64 3.12 -9.03 5.44
C PRO A 64 2.90 -7.80 6.32
N GLN A 65 1.73 -7.72 6.97
CA GLN A 65 1.40 -6.66 7.94
C GLN A 65 2.15 -6.87 9.27
N GLN A 66 3.48 -6.85 9.22
CA GLN A 66 4.36 -7.08 10.36
C GLN A 66 5.42 -5.98 10.44
N PRO A 67 5.96 -5.70 11.63
CA PRO A 67 7.06 -4.74 11.78
C PRO A 67 8.28 -5.18 10.96
N ILE A 68 8.83 -4.27 10.16
CA ILE A 68 10.01 -4.49 9.33
C ILE A 68 11.04 -3.43 9.69
N GLY A 69 12.23 -3.90 10.09
CA GLY A 69 13.39 -3.05 10.35
C GLY A 69 13.94 -2.42 9.07
N LEU A 70 14.93 -1.54 9.22
CA LEU A 70 15.49 -0.76 8.13
C LEU A 70 15.99 -1.66 6.98
N THR A 71 15.28 -1.62 5.86
CA THR A 71 15.50 -2.51 4.71
C THR A 71 15.69 -1.70 3.43
N PRO A 72 16.66 -2.04 2.55
CA PRO A 72 16.86 -1.31 1.30
C PRO A 72 15.69 -1.51 0.32
N ILE A 73 15.31 -0.45 -0.39
CA ILE A 73 14.25 -0.49 -1.43
C ILE A 73 14.81 -1.01 -2.76
N ASP A 74 16.06 -0.69 -3.07
CA ASP A 74 16.72 -1.09 -4.31
C ASP A 74 17.83 -2.11 -4.02
N ILE A 75 17.60 -3.34 -4.45
CA ILE A 75 18.53 -4.46 -4.30
C ILE A 75 19.46 -4.64 -5.50
N GLN A 76 19.22 -3.92 -6.60
CA GLN A 76 20.04 -4.05 -7.81
C GLN A 76 21.26 -3.15 -7.78
N ASN A 77 21.24 -2.10 -6.95
CA ASN A 77 22.37 -1.21 -6.75
C ASN A 77 23.31 -1.71 -5.64
N PRO A 78 24.64 -1.70 -5.86
CA PRO A 78 25.62 -2.11 -4.84
C PRO A 78 25.57 -1.27 -3.56
N VAL A 79 25.15 -0.01 -3.68
CA VAL A 79 24.94 0.91 -2.56
C VAL A 79 23.50 1.41 -2.64
N PRO A 80 22.59 0.93 -1.78
CA PRO A 80 21.20 1.37 -1.79
C PRO A 80 21.09 2.82 -1.35
N GLU A 81 20.35 3.61 -2.12
CA GLU A 81 20.11 5.04 -1.83
C GLU A 81 18.94 5.24 -0.87
N TRP A 82 17.98 4.31 -0.85
CA TRP A 82 16.73 4.44 -0.09
C TRP A 82 16.46 3.20 0.74
N TYR A 83 15.95 3.44 1.95
CA TYR A 83 15.55 2.42 2.90
C TYR A 83 14.12 2.66 3.34
N TYR A 84 13.44 1.60 3.75
CA TYR A 84 12.12 1.68 4.35
C TYR A 84 12.05 0.93 5.67
N THR A 85 11.13 1.35 6.52
CA THR A 85 10.67 0.61 7.70
C THR A 85 9.15 0.48 7.66
N VAL A 86 8.64 -0.54 8.34
CA VAL A 86 7.22 -0.72 8.58
C VAL A 86 7.01 -0.88 10.07
N GLU A 87 6.11 -0.10 10.63
CA GLU A 87 5.65 -0.25 12.02
C GLU A 87 4.15 -0.49 12.01
N ILE A 88 3.69 -1.34 12.93
CA ILE A 88 2.29 -1.71 13.06
C ILE A 88 1.85 -1.34 14.47
N ALA A 89 0.79 -0.54 14.58
CA ALA A 89 0.16 -0.20 15.85
C ALA A 89 -1.24 -0.79 15.92
N GLN A 90 -1.55 -1.44 17.04
CA GLN A 90 -2.94 -1.79 17.37
C GLN A 90 -3.73 -0.53 17.61
N THR A 91 -5.02 -0.60 17.28
CA THR A 91 -5.94 0.52 17.46
C THR A 91 -7.02 0.16 18.46
N ASP A 92 -7.76 1.15 18.93
CA ASP A 92 -8.85 0.97 19.89
C ASP A 92 -10.02 0.13 19.32
N ARG A 93 -10.00 -0.12 18.01
CA ARG A 93 -11.01 -0.91 17.30
C ARG A 93 -10.43 -2.25 16.87
N GLU A 94 -11.08 -3.32 17.32
CA GLU A 94 -10.75 -4.68 16.92
C GLU A 94 -10.81 -4.86 15.39
N GLY A 95 -9.82 -5.57 14.85
CA GLY A 95 -9.68 -5.81 13.42
C GLY A 95 -9.17 -4.62 12.61
N LEU A 96 -8.72 -3.53 13.23
CA LEU A 96 -8.12 -2.38 12.55
C LEU A 96 -6.69 -2.12 13.06
N LEU A 97 -5.76 -2.01 12.12
CA LEU A 97 -4.33 -1.77 12.34
C LEU A 97 -3.92 -0.42 11.78
N GLY A 98 -3.11 0.32 12.52
CA GLY A 98 -2.37 1.47 12.01
C GLY A 98 -1.05 1.01 11.40
N VAL A 99 -0.91 1.10 10.08
CA VAL A 99 0.33 0.76 9.37
C VAL A 99 1.09 2.05 9.09
N TYR A 100 2.33 2.12 9.57
CA TYR A 100 3.24 3.23 9.40
C TYR A 100 4.35 2.76 8.48
N VAL A 101 4.47 3.36 7.31
CA VAL A 101 5.62 3.15 6.43
C VAL A 101 6.46 4.41 6.49
N MET A 102 7.76 4.25 6.70
CA MET A 102 8.70 5.36 6.61
C MET A 102 9.75 5.01 5.55
N VAL A 103 10.06 5.97 4.68
CA VAL A 103 11.13 5.89 3.72
C VAL A 103 12.17 6.95 4.06
N ILE A 104 13.45 6.57 4.06
CA ILE A 104 14.57 7.42 4.41
C ILE A 104 15.69 7.27 3.38
N LYS A 105 16.27 8.40 2.96
CA LYS A 105 17.48 8.40 2.14
C LYS A 105 18.66 7.92 2.99
N ASN A 106 19.54 7.13 2.39
CA ASN A 106 20.61 6.39 3.05
C ASN A 106 21.25 7.20 4.21
N PRO A 107 21.04 6.77 5.48
CA PRO A 107 21.46 7.55 6.65
C PRO A 107 22.98 7.56 6.85
N ASP A 108 23.71 6.64 6.21
CA ASP A 108 25.16 6.52 6.31
C ASP A 108 25.88 7.50 5.37
N LEU A 109 25.16 8.08 4.40
CA LEU A 109 25.69 9.19 3.62
C LEU A 109 25.74 10.43 4.51
N ALA A 110 26.93 11.00 4.71
CA ALA A 110 27.27 12.09 5.62
C ALA A 110 26.45 13.38 5.44
N THR A 111 25.15 13.32 5.69
CA THR A 111 24.17 14.38 5.60
C THR A 111 23.65 14.61 7.02
N THR A 112 23.72 15.85 7.51
CA THR A 112 23.31 16.21 8.88
C THR A 112 21.85 15.89 9.18
N GLN A 113 21.00 15.82 8.15
CA GLN A 113 19.62 15.40 8.27
C GLN A 113 19.17 14.71 6.97
N PRO A 114 19.03 13.37 6.94
CA PRO A 114 18.57 12.66 5.77
C PRO A 114 17.10 13.01 5.47
N ILE A 115 16.75 13.04 4.18
CA ILE A 115 15.37 13.23 3.75
C ILE A 115 14.58 11.97 4.10
N SER A 116 13.47 12.15 4.80
CA SER A 116 12.53 11.08 5.12
C SER A 116 11.09 11.51 4.86
N PHE A 117 10.25 10.52 4.60
CA PHE A 117 8.80 10.68 4.45
C PHE A 117 8.10 9.50 5.11
N SER A 118 6.99 9.76 5.79
CA SER A 118 6.20 8.71 6.43
C SER A 118 4.73 8.82 6.03
N LEU A 119 4.13 7.66 5.74
CA LEU A 119 2.74 7.50 5.41
C LEU A 119 2.08 6.57 6.43
N VAL A 120 0.93 7.01 6.95
CA VAL A 120 0.07 6.22 7.81
C VAL A 120 -1.18 5.77 7.06
N ARG A 121 -1.55 4.51 7.22
CA ARG A 121 -2.82 3.99 6.71
C ARG A 121 -3.47 3.05 7.72
N TRP A 122 -4.77 3.24 7.91
CA TRP A 122 -5.62 2.35 8.70
C TRP A 122 -6.10 1.20 7.81
N MET A 123 -5.85 -0.02 8.23
CA MET A 123 -6.06 -1.21 7.42
C MET A 123 -6.70 -2.32 8.24
N LYS A 124 -7.51 -3.16 7.62
CA LYS A 124 -8.05 -4.34 8.29
C LYS A 124 -6.91 -5.29 8.61
N ASP A 125 -6.98 -5.90 9.78
CA ASP A 125 -6.08 -6.99 10.17
C ASP A 125 -6.32 -8.19 9.24
N ALA A 126 -5.36 -8.45 8.36
CA ALA A 126 -5.47 -9.54 7.39
C ALA A 126 -5.46 -10.91 8.07
N ALA A 127 -4.78 -11.05 9.23
CA ALA A 127 -4.75 -12.31 9.98
C ALA A 127 -6.12 -12.63 10.55
N LEU A 128 -6.79 -11.63 11.13
CA LEU A 128 -8.16 -11.79 11.66
C LEU A 128 -9.16 -12.14 10.55
N VAL A 129 -9.06 -11.48 9.38
CA VAL A 129 -9.94 -11.74 8.24
C VAL A 129 -9.72 -13.15 7.67
N ALA A 130 -8.47 -13.61 7.56
CA ALA A 130 -8.16 -14.96 7.10
C ALA A 130 -8.70 -16.04 8.05
N GLN A 131 -8.63 -15.79 9.35
CA GLN A 131 -9.11 -16.71 10.37
C GLN A 131 -10.63 -16.87 10.32
N GLY A 132 -11.39 -15.76 10.28
CA GLY A 132 -12.85 -15.82 10.15
C GLY A 132 -13.30 -16.50 8.85
N SER A 133 -12.61 -16.27 7.73
CA SER A 133 -12.91 -16.99 6.48
C SER A 133 -12.68 -18.49 6.59
N SER A 134 -11.68 -18.95 7.34
CA SER A 134 -11.43 -20.38 7.52
C SER A 134 -12.47 -21.06 8.41
N GLU A 135 -12.94 -20.35 9.43
CA GLU A 135 -14.01 -20.80 10.33
C GLU A 135 -15.35 -20.89 9.59
N ASP A 136 -15.67 -19.88 8.77
CA ASP A 136 -16.88 -19.87 7.94
C ASP A 136 -16.88 -21.02 6.92
N LEU A 137 -15.75 -21.28 6.27
CA LEU A 137 -15.61 -22.39 5.31
C LEU A 137 -15.75 -23.76 6.00
N ALA A 138 -15.16 -23.93 7.18
CA ALA A 138 -15.27 -25.17 7.96
C ALA A 138 -16.72 -25.42 8.42
N ALA A 139 -17.43 -24.37 8.86
CA ALA A 139 -18.84 -24.47 9.27
C ALA A 139 -19.76 -24.83 8.08
N MET A 140 -19.49 -24.31 6.88
CA MET A 140 -20.24 -24.68 5.68
C MET A 140 -20.00 -26.14 5.26
N GLU A 141 -18.77 -26.66 5.43
CA GLU A 141 -18.45 -28.06 5.15
C GLU A 141 -19.12 -29.02 6.15
N GLU A 142 -19.11 -28.68 7.44
CA GLU A 142 -19.79 -29.45 8.49
C GLU A 142 -21.31 -29.48 8.27
N ALA A 143 -21.92 -28.36 7.88
CA ALA A 143 -23.34 -28.29 7.53
C ALA A 143 -23.68 -29.13 6.29
N ALA A 144 -22.83 -29.13 5.26
CA ALA A 144 -23.03 -29.93 4.06
C ALA A 144 -22.93 -31.45 4.32
N LEU A 145 -22.00 -31.87 5.21
CA LEU A 145 -21.90 -33.26 5.65
C LEU A 145 -23.15 -33.70 6.41
N ALA A 146 -23.67 -32.87 7.32
CA ALA A 146 -24.89 -33.13 8.07
C ALA A 146 -26.13 -33.27 7.16
N GLU A 147 -26.23 -32.45 6.10
CA GLU A 147 -27.33 -32.53 5.13
C GLU A 147 -27.25 -33.81 4.28
N SER A 148 -26.05 -34.28 3.97
CA SER A 148 -25.84 -35.54 3.23
C SER A 148 -26.21 -36.79 4.05
N GLU A 149 -25.97 -36.79 5.37
CA GLU A 149 -26.40 -37.86 6.27
C GLU A 149 -27.93 -37.88 6.45
N ALA A 150 -28.57 -36.72 6.49
CA ALA A 150 -30.03 -36.60 6.55
C ALA A 150 -30.70 -37.17 5.28
N ALA A 151 -30.09 -37.02 4.10
CA ALA A 151 -30.59 -37.56 2.83
C ALA A 151 -30.41 -39.09 2.72
N ALA A 152 -29.40 -39.69 3.37
CA ALA A 152 -29.21 -41.15 3.40
C ALA A 152 -30.20 -41.86 4.34
N GLY A 153 -30.71 -41.17 5.36
CA GLY A 153 -31.66 -41.72 6.35
C GLY A 153 -33.11 -41.87 5.87
N SER A 154 -33.52 -41.22 4.78
CA SER A 154 -34.92 -41.23 4.31
C SER A 154 -35.29 -42.39 3.37
N GLY A 155 -34.39 -43.36 3.14
CA GLY A 155 -34.60 -44.46 2.19
C GLY A 155 -35.19 -45.76 2.75
N SER A 156 -35.44 -45.87 4.06
CA SER A 156 -35.81 -47.16 4.68
C SER A 156 -37.00 -47.04 5.63
N ALA A 157 -38.22 -47.00 5.08
CA ALA A 157 -39.44 -47.33 5.81
C ALA A 157 -40.60 -47.62 4.85
N ASN A 158 -40.68 -48.85 4.31
CA ASN A 158 -41.94 -49.61 4.36
C ASN A 158 -41.70 -51.10 4.04
N GLY A 159 -41.54 -51.90 5.09
CA GLY A 159 -41.57 -53.34 5.02
C GLY A 159 -42.59 -53.89 6.02
N SER A 160 -43.27 -54.97 5.60
CA SER A 160 -44.11 -55.92 6.37
C SER A 160 -45.62 -55.71 6.24
N SER A 161 -46.49 -56.68 6.02
CA SER A 161 -46.38 -58.13 5.76
C SER A 161 -47.83 -58.68 5.67
N ALA A 162 -48.14 -59.58 4.74
CA ALA A 162 -49.18 -60.59 4.94
C ALA A 162 -48.96 -61.77 3.97
N ASN A 163 -48.28 -62.79 4.47
CA ASN A 163 -48.17 -64.11 3.87
C ASN A 163 -49.18 -65.03 4.57
N GLY A 164 -50.01 -65.76 3.81
CA GLY A 164 -50.86 -66.81 4.37
C GLY A 164 -51.91 -67.37 3.40
N GLY A 165 -51.61 -68.55 2.82
CA GLY A 165 -52.58 -69.64 2.71
C GLY A 165 -53.23 -69.91 1.36
N SER A 166 -52.67 -70.89 0.62
CA SER A 166 -53.38 -71.66 -0.42
C SER A 166 -54.55 -72.46 0.17
N ALA A 167 -55.71 -72.46 -0.50
CA ALA A 167 -56.41 -73.66 -1.01
C ALA A 167 -57.91 -73.44 -1.29
N ALA A 168 -58.34 -74.01 -2.42
CA ALA A 168 -59.64 -74.62 -2.72
C ALA A 168 -60.89 -73.75 -2.99
N GLY A 169 -61.35 -73.83 -4.25
CA GLY A 169 -62.71 -74.32 -4.52
C GLY A 169 -63.75 -73.34 -5.06
N GLY A 170 -64.12 -73.50 -6.34
CA GLY A 170 -65.54 -73.54 -6.74
C GLY A 170 -66.21 -72.29 -7.35
N ASN A 171 -66.42 -72.39 -8.67
CA ASN A 171 -67.73 -72.32 -9.34
C ASN A 171 -68.28 -71.00 -9.95
N ASN A 172 -68.62 -71.17 -11.24
CA ASN A 172 -69.74 -70.66 -12.05
C ASN A 172 -69.75 -69.26 -12.72
N GLY A 173 -69.92 -69.32 -14.05
CA GLY A 173 -71.14 -68.82 -14.70
C GLY A 173 -70.93 -67.75 -15.77
N GLY A 174 -71.26 -68.08 -17.03
CA GLY A 174 -71.49 -67.12 -18.13
C GLY A 174 -70.71 -67.40 -19.38
#